data_AF-A0A6J4LB29-F1
#
_entry.id   AF-A0A6J4LB29-F1
#
_cell.length_a   1.000
_cell.length_b   1.000
_cell.length_c   1.000
_cell.angle_alpha   90.00
_cell.angle_beta   90.00
_cell.angle_gamma   90.00
#
_symmetry.space_group_name_H-M   'P 1'
#
loop_
_entity.id
_entity.type
_entity.pdbx_description
1 polymer ?
#
loop_
_entity_poly.entity_id
_entity_poly.type
_entity_poly.pdbx_seq_one_letter_code
_entity_poly.pdbx_strand_id
1 'polypeptide(L)'
;MSLQYLKDAAEAGDQEKLIRYVRLHFGDGNEDAGRREIDKAWIEALKPLLDVPPTDREFILETIRTRDPATLAHLFFHLHFYLVQRSGEWIHDGNL
;
A
#
# COMPACT_ATOMS: atom_id res chain seq x y z
N MET A 1 9.35 -14.70 2.82
CA MET A 1 8.21 -15.62 2.52
C MET A 1 8.22 -15.93 1.03
N SER A 2 7.82 -17.14 0.63
CA SER A 2 7.75 -17.51 -0.79
C SER A 2 6.42 -17.05 -1.43
N LEU A 3 6.40 -16.89 -2.76
CA LEU A 3 5.17 -16.61 -3.50
C LEU A 3 4.13 -17.73 -3.30
N GLN A 4 4.58 -18.98 -3.22
CA GLN A 4 3.68 -20.13 -3.01
C GLN A 4 2.95 -20.03 -1.66
N TYR A 5 3.66 -19.63 -0.60
CA TYR A 5 3.05 -19.44 0.73
C TYR A 5 1.88 -18.44 0.72
N LEU A 6 1.98 -17.37 -0.07
CA LEU A 6 0.91 -16.38 -0.19
C LEU A 6 -0.26 -16.89 -1.04
N LYS A 7 0.02 -17.68 -2.07
CA LYS A 7 -1.03 -18.34 -2.86
C LYS A 7 -1.86 -19.28 -1.99
N ASP A 8 -1.19 -20.13 -1.22
CA ASP A 8 -1.85 -21.07 -0.31
C ASP A 8 -2.70 -20.33 0.75
N ALA A 9 -2.18 -19.22 1.29
CA ALA A 9 -2.94 -18.37 2.21
C ALA A 9 -4.17 -17.74 1.55
N ALA A 10 -4.06 -17.26 0.31
CA ALA A 10 -5.17 -16.70 -0.44
C ALA A 10 -6.25 -17.74 -0.75
N GLU A 11 -5.86 -18.93 -1.19
CA GLU A 11 -6.78 -20.04 -1.45
C GLU A 11 -7.50 -20.51 -0.18
N ALA A 12 -6.81 -20.50 0.96
CA ALA A 12 -7.38 -20.84 2.26
C ALA A 12 -8.22 -19.71 2.90
N GLY A 13 -8.27 -18.51 2.30
CA GLY A 13 -8.93 -17.35 2.91
C GLY A 13 -8.24 -16.84 4.18
N ASP A 14 -6.96 -17.14 4.37
CA ASP A 14 -6.17 -16.77 5.55
C ASP A 14 -5.73 -15.31 5.48
N GLN A 15 -6.65 -14.43 5.83
CA GLN A 15 -6.46 -12.98 5.80
C GLN A 15 -5.29 -12.53 6.68
N GLU A 16 -5.09 -13.16 7.84
CA GLU A 16 -4.01 -12.77 8.75
C GLU A 16 -2.63 -13.04 8.13
N LYS A 17 -2.43 -14.17 7.45
CA LYS A 17 -1.16 -14.43 6.74
C LYS A 17 -0.89 -13.42 5.63
N LEU A 18 -1.92 -13.04 4.87
CA LEU A 18 -1.79 -12.05 3.80
C LEU A 18 -1.45 -10.66 4.37
N ILE A 19 -2.15 -10.22 5.42
CA ILE A 19 -1.87 -8.94 6.07
C ILE A 19 -0.52 -8.95 6.78
N ARG A 20 -0.14 -10.05 7.40
CA ARG A 20 1.19 -10.24 8.01
C ARG A 20 2.30 -10.11 6.98
N TYR A 21 2.12 -10.67 5.77
CA TYR A 21 3.06 -10.47 4.68
C TYR A 21 3.23 -8.99 4.34
N VAL A 22 2.14 -8.25 4.22
CA VAL A 22 2.16 -6.81 3.92
C VAL A 22 2.93 -6.04 5.01
N ARG A 23 2.65 -6.31 6.29
CA ARG A 23 3.36 -5.69 7.43
C ARG A 23 4.86 -6.02 7.39
N LEU A 24 5.23 -7.28 7.17
CA LEU A 24 6.63 -7.67 7.08
C LEU A 24 7.35 -7.05 5.88
N HIS A 25 6.64 -6.88 4.75
CA HIS A 25 7.19 -6.24 3.55
C HIS A 25 7.48 -4.76 3.78
N PHE A 26 6.51 -4.01 4.29
CA PHE A 26 6.71 -2.58 4.59
C PHE A 26 7.62 -2.36 5.80
N GLY A 27 7.69 -3.31 6.72
CA GLY A 27 8.42 -3.24 7.98
C GLY A 27 9.86 -3.74 7.97
N ASP A 28 10.42 -4.09 6.81
CA ASP A 28 11.74 -4.74 6.68
C ASP A 28 11.90 -5.95 7.63
N GLY A 29 10.90 -6.83 7.64
CA GLY A 29 10.85 -8.00 8.51
C GLY A 29 10.37 -7.74 9.94
N ASN A 30 10.04 -6.50 10.31
CA ASN A 30 9.44 -6.14 11.60
C ASN A 30 7.97 -5.73 11.44
N GLU A 31 7.05 -6.53 12.00
CA GLU A 31 5.61 -6.27 11.85
C GLU A 31 5.15 -4.95 12.49
N ASP A 32 5.70 -4.58 13.64
CA ASP A 32 5.34 -3.33 14.33
C ASP A 32 5.85 -2.12 13.55
N ALA A 33 7.04 -2.22 12.95
CA ALA A 33 7.53 -1.19 12.05
C ALA A 33 6.62 -1.09 10.81
N GLY A 34 6.26 -2.22 10.21
CA GLY A 34 5.39 -2.24 9.03
C GLY A 34 4.00 -1.68 9.27
N ARG A 35 3.42 -1.93 10.45
CA ARG A 35 2.16 -1.27 10.86
C ARG A 35 2.31 0.25 10.87
N ARG A 36 3.39 0.77 11.47
CA ARG A 36 3.66 2.22 11.49
C ARG A 36 3.87 2.79 10.09
N GLU A 37 4.56 2.09 9.21
CA GLU A 37 4.74 2.53 7.81
C GLU A 37 3.39 2.59 7.06
N ILE A 38 2.52 1.59 7.27
CA ILE A 38 1.18 1.60 6.69
C ILE A 38 0.36 2.79 7.21
N ASP A 39 0.43 3.06 8.51
CA ASP A 39 -0.27 4.18 9.14
C ASP A 39 0.22 5.53 8.61
N LYS A 40 1.55 5.69 8.41
CA LYS A 40 2.14 6.89 7.80
C LYS A 40 1.54 7.17 6.42
N ALA A 41 1.40 6.17 5.56
CA ALA A 41 0.81 6.34 4.23
C ALA A 41 -0.62 6.88 4.31
N TRP A 42 -1.45 6.34 5.21
CA TRP A 42 -2.82 6.81 5.41
C TRP A 42 -2.88 8.23 5.97
N ILE A 43 -2.00 8.57 6.91
CA ILE A 43 -1.90 9.93 7.46
C ILE A 43 -1.52 10.92 6.35
N GLU A 44 -0.52 10.62 5.53
CA GLU A 44 -0.13 11.50 4.41
C GLU A 44 -1.21 11.61 3.34
N ALA A 45 -1.99 10.55 3.09
CA ALA A 45 -3.11 10.61 2.15
C ALA A 45 -4.24 11.51 2.66
N LEU A 46 -4.48 11.50 3.98
CA LEU A 46 -5.56 12.27 4.60
C LEU A 46 -5.26 13.76 4.62
N LYS A 47 -4.02 14.17 4.89
CA LYS A 47 -3.61 15.58 4.98
C LYS A 47 -4.14 16.47 3.84
N PRO A 48 -3.89 16.17 2.55
CA PRO A 48 -4.42 17.01 1.47
C PRO A 48 -5.93 16.98 1.37
N LEU A 49 -6.61 15.93 1.85
CA LEU A 49 -8.08 15.83 1.78
C LEU A 49 -8.78 16.67 2.85
N LEU A 50 -8.08 17.11 3.91
CA LEU A 50 -8.65 17.95 4.96
C LEU A 50 -9.14 19.30 4.43
N ASP A 51 -8.48 19.83 3.40
CA ASP A 51 -8.84 21.10 2.76
C ASP A 51 -9.82 20.94 1.60
N VAL A 52 -10.32 19.72 1.36
CA VAL A 52 -11.25 19.37 0.26
C VAL A 52 -10.82 19.98 -1.08
N PRO A 53 -9.59 19.68 -1.53
CA PRO A 53 -9.06 20.27 -2.75
C PRO A 53 -9.89 19.81 -3.95
N PRO A 54 -9.90 20.59 -5.06
CA PRO A 54 -10.43 20.10 -6.31
C PRO A 54 -9.65 18.84 -6.72
N THR A 55 -10.36 17.76 -6.98
CA THR A 55 -9.78 16.49 -7.44
C THR A 55 -10.33 16.12 -8.80
N ASP A 56 -9.49 15.50 -9.63
CA ASP A 56 -9.90 14.97 -10.92
C ASP A 56 -10.65 13.64 -10.73
N ARG A 57 -11.93 13.76 -10.39
CA ARG A 57 -12.80 12.60 -10.13
C ARG A 57 -13.04 11.75 -11.38
N GLU A 58 -13.03 12.37 -12.56
CA GLU A 58 -13.21 11.66 -13.83
C GLU A 58 -12.03 10.73 -14.08
N PHE A 59 -10.80 11.24 -13.97
CA PHE A 59 -9.58 10.43 -14.07
C PHE A 59 -9.57 9.26 -13.08
N ILE A 60 -9.95 9.49 -11.82
CA ILE A 60 -9.97 8.44 -10.78
C ILE A 60 -10.95 7.31 -11.17
N LEU A 61 -12.18 7.67 -11.51
CA LEU A 61 -13.22 6.67 -11.81
C LEU A 61 -12.97 5.96 -13.14
N GLU A 62 -12.48 6.67 -14.15
CA GLU A 62 -12.10 6.05 -15.42
C GLU A 62 -10.95 5.06 -15.23
N THR A 63 -9.93 5.42 -14.45
CA THR A 63 -8.80 4.53 -14.14
C THR A 63 -9.30 3.26 -13.47
N ILE A 64 -10.16 3.36 -12.45
CA ILE A 64 -10.72 2.19 -11.76
C ILE A 64 -11.54 1.31 -12.71
N ARG A 65 -12.32 1.92 -13.62
CA ARG A 65 -13.22 1.19 -14.52
C ARG A 65 -12.51 0.50 -15.68
N THR A 66 -11.43 1.08 -16.18
CA THR A 66 -10.82 0.68 -17.47
C THR A 66 -9.54 -0.12 -17.35
N ARG A 67 -8.86 -0.07 -16.20
CA ARG A 67 -7.60 -0.80 -15.98
C ARG A 67 -7.86 -2.19 -15.41
N ASP A 68 -6.98 -3.13 -15.74
CA ASP A 68 -7.03 -4.48 -15.22
C ASP A 68 -6.66 -4.53 -13.73
N PRO A 69 -7.12 -5.55 -12.97
CA PRO A 69 -6.85 -5.65 -11.55
C PRO A 69 -5.38 -5.68 -11.17
N ALA A 70 -4.49 -6.24 -12.01
CA ALA A 70 -3.07 -6.29 -11.72
C ALA A 70 -2.45 -4.89 -11.80
N THR A 71 -2.80 -4.11 -12.83
CA THR A 71 -2.41 -2.69 -12.94
C THR A 71 -2.90 -1.88 -11.75
N LEU A 72 -4.15 -2.07 -11.31
CA LEU A 72 -4.70 -1.38 -10.15
C LEU A 72 -3.98 -1.76 -8.84
N ALA A 73 -3.64 -3.03 -8.67
CA ALA A 73 -2.85 -3.49 -7.52
C ALA A 73 -1.46 -2.85 -7.52
N HIS A 74 -0.77 -2.81 -8.65
CA HIS A 74 0.52 -2.13 -8.78
C HIS A 74 0.41 -0.64 -8.48
N LEU A 75 -0.60 0.04 -9.04
CA LEU A 75 -0.85 1.46 -8.76
C LEU A 75 -1.06 1.69 -7.25
N PHE A 76 -1.82 0.83 -6.57
CA PHE A 76 -2.01 0.91 -5.12
C PHE A 76 -0.69 0.82 -4.35
N PHE A 77 0.18 -0.14 -4.68
CA PHE A 77 1.50 -0.26 -4.04
C PHE A 77 2.37 0.97 -4.31
N HIS A 78 2.44 1.46 -5.56
CA HIS A 78 3.21 2.66 -5.89
C HIS A 78 2.71 3.92 -5.17
N LEU A 79 1.38 4.11 -5.07
CA LEU A 79 0.80 5.21 -4.32
C LEU A 79 1.11 5.10 -2.83
N HIS A 80 1.04 3.89 -2.27
CA HIS A 80 1.40 3.66 -0.88
C HIS A 80 2.85 4.07 -0.60
N PHE A 81 3.81 3.58 -1.40
CA PHE A 81 5.22 3.94 -1.26
C PHE A 81 5.46 5.45 -1.41
N TYR A 82 4.83 6.07 -2.41
CA TYR A 82 4.90 7.52 -2.60
C TYR A 82 4.44 8.29 -1.34
N LEU A 83 3.37 7.85 -0.69
CA LEU A 83 2.86 8.47 0.54
C LEU A 83 3.78 8.22 1.74
N VAL A 84 4.33 7.01 1.89
CA VAL A 84 5.33 6.72 2.92
C VAL A 84 6.55 7.62 2.77
N GLN A 85 7.10 7.77 1.55
CA GLN A 85 8.22 8.68 1.28
C GLN A 85 7.93 10.13 1.67
N ARG A 86 6.70 10.61 1.43
CA ARG A 86 6.28 11.96 1.81
C ARG A 86 6.21 12.18 3.33
N SER A 87 6.14 11.12 4.13
CA SER A 87 6.13 11.23 5.60
C SER A 87 7.50 11.63 6.19
N GLY A 88 8.57 11.63 5.37
CA GLY A 88 9.91 12.09 5.78
C GLY A 88 10.76 11.04 6.50
N GLU A 89 10.16 9.95 6.97
CA GLU A 89 10.86 8.81 7.57
C GLU A 89 10.46 7.53 6.83
N TRP A 90 11.35 7.02 5.98
CA TRP A 90 11.21 5.69 5.42
C TRP A 90 12.30 4.78 6.00
N ILE A 91 11.90 3.64 6.55
CA ILE A 91 12.84 2.67 7.13
C ILE A 91 13.63 1.87 6.08
N HIS A 92 13.32 2.02 4.79
CA HIS A 92 14.04 1.37 3.70
C HIS A 92 15.05 2.36 3.10
N ASP A 93 16.34 2.02 3.17
CA ASP A 93 17.44 2.77 2.53
C ASP A 93 17.51 2.55 0.99
N GLY A 94 16.54 1.86 0.41
CA GLY A 94 16.53 1.46 -1.00
C GLY A 94 15.58 2.32 -1.84
N ASN A 95 16.12 2.94 -2.90
CA ASN A 95 15.30 3.35 -4.04
C ASN A 95 14.68 2.09 -4.66
N LEU A 96 13.35 2.02 -4.67
CA LEU A 96 12.59 1.05 -5.48
C LEU A 96 12.91 1.22 -6.97
#